data_AF-A0A6I9QCM0-F1
#
_entry.id   AF-A0A6I9QCM0-F1
#
_cell.length_a   1.000
_cell.length_b   1.000
_cell.length_c   1.000
_cell.angle_alpha   90.00
_cell.angle_beta   90.00
_cell.angle_gamma   90.00
#
_symmetry.space_group_name_H-M   'P 1'
#
loop_
_entity.id
_entity.type
_entity.pdbx_description
1 polymer ?
#
loop_
_entity_poly.entity_id
_entity_poly.type
_entity_poly.pdbx_seq_one_letter_code
_entity_poly.pdbx_strand_id
1 'polypeptide(L)'
;MHTCSSGVGRARHPKASKIWVADIVLQKVRDRPLYRLIDIKKDIKKDFDIHLPYGQAWLVKEVARFALHGEDYASFDLLQWYGEIVAETNPEGLFVLEYPDRHFERMFICFHACLVGFKSGCRSLLFIDGTHILNRYGGVMLSAVVLNAENGMFLLAFAIVDRAKGLTKGVRTSFPNATNGYCLRYLKENFKKKLDGLSAAQKEKMLSLLDSAAYALQISQFIGYISDIREISSKACEWIECGSDIDH
;
A
#
# COMPACT_ATOMS: atom_id res chain seq x y z
N MET A 1 -67.33 -31.80 -13.46
CA MET A 1 -66.67 -31.64 -12.14
C MET A 1 -65.49 -32.58 -12.11
N HIS A 2 -64.27 -32.06 -12.21
CA HIS A 2 -63.07 -32.56 -11.54
C HIS A 2 -61.95 -31.52 -11.78
N THR A 3 -61.34 -31.15 -10.67
CA THR A 3 -60.37 -30.08 -10.47
C THR A 3 -58.98 -30.51 -10.92
N CYS A 4 -58.18 -29.61 -11.50
CA CYS A 4 -56.72 -29.78 -11.56
C CYS A 4 -56.02 -28.52 -11.08
N SER A 5 -55.01 -28.78 -10.26
CA SER A 5 -54.40 -27.93 -9.25
C SER A 5 -53.46 -26.87 -9.81
N SER A 6 -53.47 -25.70 -9.18
CA SER A 6 -52.53 -24.62 -9.40
C SER A 6 -51.07 -25.07 -9.18
N GLY A 7 -50.30 -25.16 -10.26
CA GLY A 7 -48.84 -25.15 -10.21
C GLY A 7 -48.35 -23.72 -10.31
N VAL A 8 -48.00 -23.11 -9.18
CA VAL A 8 -47.30 -21.81 -9.14
C VAL A 8 -45.90 -22.02 -9.71
N GLY A 9 -45.78 -21.91 -11.04
CA GLY A 9 -44.50 -21.79 -11.71
C GLY A 9 -43.90 -20.44 -11.31
N ARG A 10 -42.87 -20.46 -10.46
CA ARG A 10 -42.02 -19.29 -10.23
C ARG A 10 -41.59 -18.74 -11.58
N ALA A 11 -42.00 -17.51 -11.89
CA ALA A 11 -41.58 -16.80 -13.08
C ALA A 11 -40.05 -16.78 -13.13
N ARG A 12 -39.46 -17.65 -13.95
CA ARG A 12 -38.05 -17.55 -14.32
C ARG A 12 -37.95 -16.37 -15.26
N HIS A 13 -37.51 -15.23 -14.73
CA HIS A 13 -37.12 -14.09 -15.55
C HIS A 13 -36.15 -14.57 -16.65
N PRO A 14 -36.34 -14.11 -17.90
CA PRO A 14 -35.52 -14.54 -19.02
C PRO A 14 -34.08 -14.18 -18.71
N LYS A 15 -33.19 -15.13 -18.98
CA LYS A 15 -31.75 -15.11 -18.70
C LYS A 15 -31.14 -13.74 -19.04
N ALA A 16 -30.99 -12.86 -18.05
CA ALA A 16 -29.97 -11.83 -18.08
C ALA A 16 -28.65 -12.58 -18.23
N SER A 17 -28.12 -12.62 -19.46
CA SER A 17 -26.90 -13.38 -19.75
C SER A 17 -25.78 -12.83 -18.87
N LYS A 18 -24.94 -13.72 -18.33
CA LYS A 18 -23.75 -13.33 -17.54
C LYS A 18 -22.92 -12.24 -18.26
N ILE A 19 -22.94 -12.28 -19.59
CA ILE A 19 -22.31 -11.32 -20.49
C ILE A 19 -22.95 -9.93 -20.38
N TRP A 20 -24.28 -9.84 -20.35
CA TRP A 20 -25.00 -8.57 -20.23
C TRP A 20 -24.80 -7.93 -18.86
N VAL A 21 -24.85 -8.73 -17.79
CA VAL A 21 -24.54 -8.22 -16.44
C VAL A 21 -23.07 -7.80 -16.33
N ALA A 22 -22.15 -8.52 -17.00
CA ALA A 22 -20.74 -8.14 -17.06
C ALA A 22 -20.54 -6.82 -17.79
N ASP A 23 -21.24 -6.54 -18.88
CA ASP A 23 -21.14 -5.28 -19.63
C ASP A 23 -21.62 -4.07 -18.81
N ILE A 24 -22.70 -4.23 -18.04
CA ILE A 24 -23.18 -3.21 -17.08
C ILE A 24 -22.14 -2.96 -15.98
N VAL A 25 -21.58 -4.04 -15.44
CA VAL A 25 -20.58 -3.98 -14.37
C VAL A 25 -19.23 -3.48 -14.90
N LEU A 26 -18.94 -3.64 -16.19
CA LEU A 26 -17.66 -3.29 -16.82
C LEU A 26 -17.36 -1.80 -16.68
N GLN A 27 -18.29 -0.92 -17.04
CA GLN A 27 -18.09 0.52 -16.85
C GLN A 27 -17.92 0.88 -15.38
N LYS A 28 -18.74 0.28 -14.49
CA LYS A 28 -18.63 0.52 -13.04
C LYS A 28 -17.31 0.03 -12.45
N VAL A 29 -16.75 -1.09 -12.94
CA VAL A 29 -15.44 -1.62 -12.54
C VAL A 29 -14.31 -0.74 -13.08
N ARG A 30 -14.44 -0.22 -14.30
CA ARG A 30 -13.48 0.71 -14.89
C ARG A 30 -13.40 2.02 -14.09
N ASP A 31 -14.55 2.60 -13.76
CA ASP A 31 -14.62 3.87 -13.03
C ASP A 31 -14.32 3.73 -11.53
N ARG A 32 -14.55 2.53 -10.98
CA ARG A 32 -14.33 2.22 -9.55
C ARG A 32 -13.50 0.94 -9.41
N PRO A 33 -12.16 1.03 -9.47
CA PRO A 33 -11.27 -0.15 -9.34
C PRO A 33 -11.51 -0.99 -8.08
N LEU A 34 -11.97 -0.35 -7.00
CA LEU A 34 -12.30 -0.99 -5.71
C LEU A 34 -13.79 -1.39 -5.57
N TYR A 35 -14.56 -1.45 -6.66
CA TYR A 35 -15.99 -1.76 -6.63
C TYR A 35 -16.26 -3.12 -5.98
N ARG A 36 -16.84 -3.13 -4.77
CA ARG A 36 -16.95 -4.35 -3.96
C ARG A 36 -18.09 -5.23 -4.45
N LEU A 37 -17.97 -6.53 -4.21
CA LEU A 37 -19.01 -7.51 -4.59
C LEU A 37 -20.36 -7.20 -3.95
N ILE A 38 -20.34 -6.68 -2.71
CA ILE A 38 -21.55 -6.25 -2.00
C ILE A 38 -22.21 -5.06 -2.72
N ASP A 39 -21.41 -4.13 -3.23
CA ASP A 39 -21.91 -2.96 -3.96
C ASP A 39 -22.47 -3.37 -5.32
N ILE A 40 -21.81 -4.30 -6.03
CA ILE A 40 -22.34 -4.91 -7.27
C ILE A 40 -23.71 -5.52 -7.04
N LYS A 41 -23.86 -6.33 -5.98
CA LYS A 41 -25.16 -6.95 -5.66
C LYS A 41 -26.24 -5.91 -5.35
N LYS A 42 -25.89 -4.87 -4.58
CA LYS A 42 -26.81 -3.79 -4.22
C LYS A 42 -27.25 -3.01 -5.45
N ASP A 43 -26.32 -2.64 -6.31
CA ASP A 43 -26.60 -1.87 -7.52
C ASP A 43 -27.43 -2.68 -8.51
N ILE A 44 -27.11 -3.95 -8.74
CA ILE A 44 -27.90 -4.81 -9.65
C ILE A 44 -29.32 -5.04 -9.11
N LYS A 45 -29.48 -5.19 -7.79
CA LYS A 45 -30.81 -5.28 -7.18
C LYS A 45 -31.58 -3.96 -7.27
N LYS A 46 -30.90 -2.82 -7.12
CA LYS A 46 -31.52 -1.49 -7.19
C LYS A 46 -31.93 -1.12 -8.60
N ASP A 47 -31.03 -1.30 -9.56
CA ASP A 47 -31.18 -0.80 -10.93
C ASP A 47 -32.06 -1.73 -11.79
N PHE A 48 -32.11 -3.03 -11.46
CA PHE A 48 -32.77 -4.05 -12.30
C PHE A 48 -33.68 -5.02 -11.54
N ASP A 49 -33.84 -4.86 -10.22
CA ASP A 49 -34.58 -5.77 -9.34
C ASP A 49 -34.06 -7.24 -9.31
N ILE A 50 -32.87 -7.48 -9.85
CA ILE A 50 -32.27 -8.82 -9.94
C ILE A 50 -31.52 -9.16 -8.64
N HIS A 51 -31.86 -10.29 -8.02
CA HIS A 51 -31.06 -10.83 -6.92
C HIS A 51 -29.86 -11.59 -7.46
N LEU A 52 -28.67 -11.01 -7.32
CA LEU A 52 -27.42 -11.63 -7.77
C LEU A 52 -26.75 -12.39 -6.61
N PRO A 53 -26.59 -13.73 -6.68
CA PRO A 53 -25.81 -14.49 -5.70
C PRO A 53 -24.36 -14.01 -5.62
N TYR A 54 -23.72 -14.15 -4.46
CA TYR A 54 -22.34 -13.68 -4.24
C TYR A 54 -21.35 -14.27 -5.25
N GLY A 55 -21.39 -15.59 -5.48
CA GLY A 55 -20.50 -16.24 -6.47
C GLY A 55 -20.72 -15.75 -7.90
N GLN A 56 -21.97 -15.38 -8.26
CA GLN A 56 -22.24 -14.77 -9.57
C GLN A 56 -21.75 -13.33 -9.65
N ALA A 57 -21.86 -12.55 -8.57
CA ALA A 57 -21.28 -11.21 -8.50
C ALA A 57 -19.76 -11.23 -8.66
N TRP A 58 -19.10 -12.22 -8.05
CA TRP A 58 -17.66 -12.44 -8.25
C TRP A 58 -17.34 -12.78 -9.70
N LEU A 59 -18.05 -13.76 -10.29
CA LEU A 59 -17.80 -14.18 -11.67
C LEU A 59 -18.02 -13.05 -12.68
N VAL A 60 -19.10 -12.29 -12.54
CA VAL A 60 -19.41 -11.13 -13.37
C VAL A 60 -18.30 -10.07 -13.27
N LYS A 61 -17.81 -9.82 -12.05
CA LYS A 61 -16.69 -8.91 -11.83
C LYS A 61 -15.41 -9.41 -12.50
N GLU A 62 -15.11 -10.70 -12.41
CA GLU A 62 -13.94 -11.30 -13.07
C GLU A 62 -14.03 -11.24 -14.59
N VAL A 63 -15.21 -11.50 -15.18
CA VAL A 63 -15.41 -11.35 -16.64
C VAL A 63 -15.21 -9.89 -17.07
N ALA A 64 -15.77 -8.93 -16.33
CA ALA A 64 -15.58 -7.51 -16.60
C ALA A 64 -14.10 -7.10 -16.48
N ARG A 65 -13.37 -7.63 -15.50
CA ARG A 65 -11.94 -7.39 -15.31
C ARG A 65 -11.10 -7.96 -16.44
N PHE A 66 -11.36 -9.20 -16.82
CA PHE A 66 -10.70 -9.86 -17.93
C PHE A 66 -10.88 -9.07 -19.22
N ALA A 67 -12.09 -8.57 -19.47
CA ALA A 67 -12.37 -7.73 -20.63
C ALA A 67 -11.62 -6.38 -20.61
N LEU A 68 -11.36 -5.81 -19.43
CA LEU A 68 -10.66 -4.52 -19.27
C LEU A 68 -9.13 -4.63 -19.29
N HIS A 69 -8.58 -5.72 -18.72
CA HIS A 69 -7.16 -5.83 -18.42
C HIS A 69 -6.48 -7.03 -19.09
N GLY A 70 -7.26 -7.88 -19.79
CA GLY A 70 -6.77 -9.13 -20.34
C GLY A 70 -6.43 -10.15 -19.24
N GLU A 71 -5.57 -11.10 -19.61
CA GLU A 71 -5.00 -12.04 -18.65
C GLU A 71 -3.94 -11.35 -17.79
N ASP A 72 -4.00 -11.61 -16.48
CA ASP A 72 -3.01 -11.10 -15.52
C ASP A 72 -1.58 -11.52 -15.93
N TYR A 73 -1.45 -12.69 -16.54
CA TYR A 73 -0.19 -13.24 -17.04
C TYR A 73 0.45 -12.37 -18.12
N ALA A 74 -0.33 -11.87 -19.08
CA ALA A 74 0.18 -11.00 -20.14
C ALA A 74 0.71 -9.67 -19.59
N SER A 75 0.21 -9.22 -18.43
CA SER A 75 0.72 -8.03 -17.75
C SER A 75 2.11 -8.25 -17.14
N PHE A 76 2.44 -9.48 -16.74
CA PHE A 76 3.76 -9.82 -16.17
C PHE A 76 4.82 -10.04 -17.24
N ASP A 77 4.46 -10.63 -18.39
CA ASP A 77 5.36 -10.71 -19.55
C ASP A 77 5.80 -9.32 -20.00
N LEU A 78 4.89 -8.34 -19.94
CA LEU A 78 5.22 -6.94 -20.21
C LEU A 78 6.19 -6.33 -19.19
N LEU A 79 6.07 -6.68 -17.90
CA LEU A 79 7.00 -6.22 -16.86
C LEU A 79 8.39 -6.84 -17.02
N GLN A 80 8.45 -8.11 -17.43
CA GLN A 80 9.71 -8.77 -17.74
C GLN A 80 10.38 -8.12 -18.94
N TRP A 81 9.65 -7.97 -20.06
CA TRP A 81 10.15 -7.28 -21.25
C TRP A 81 10.60 -5.84 -20.93
N TYR A 82 9.82 -5.10 -20.14
CA TYR A 82 10.20 -3.77 -19.69
C TYR A 82 11.51 -3.78 -18.90
N GLY A 83 11.67 -4.76 -18.01
CA GLY A 83 12.90 -4.96 -17.25
C GLY A 83 14.13 -5.23 -18.11
N GLU A 84 13.98 -6.06 -19.13
CA GLU A 84 15.01 -6.36 -20.12
C GLU A 84 15.43 -5.07 -20.86
N ILE A 85 14.47 -4.30 -21.37
CA ILE A 85 14.74 -3.03 -22.04
C ILE A 85 15.40 -2.02 -21.11
N VAL A 86 14.97 -1.92 -19.85
CA VAL A 86 15.60 -1.02 -18.87
C VAL A 86 17.04 -1.45 -18.61
N ALA A 87 17.30 -2.76 -18.43
CA ALA A 87 18.65 -3.26 -18.21
C ALA A 87 19.56 -3.03 -19.43
N GLU A 88 19.05 -3.19 -20.65
CA GLU A 88 19.78 -2.94 -21.89
C GLU A 88 20.10 -1.46 -22.09
N THR A 89 19.12 -0.59 -21.88
CA THR A 89 19.26 0.87 -22.10
C THR A 89 19.98 1.58 -20.95
N ASN A 90 20.16 0.90 -19.81
CA ASN A 90 20.76 1.45 -18.60
C ASN A 90 21.62 0.40 -17.87
N PRO A 91 22.75 -0.01 -18.46
CA PRO A 91 23.52 -1.18 -18.04
C PRO A 91 24.12 -1.07 -16.63
N GLU A 92 24.38 0.14 -16.14
CA GLU A 92 24.89 0.40 -14.79
C GLU A 92 23.78 0.86 -13.81
N GLY A 93 22.53 0.80 -14.24
CA GLY A 93 21.36 0.94 -13.39
C GLY A 93 21.09 -0.34 -12.61
N LEU A 94 20.20 -0.24 -11.62
CA LEU A 94 19.70 -1.39 -10.89
C LEU A 94 18.26 -1.65 -11.30
N PHE A 95 18.03 -2.84 -11.84
CA PHE A 95 16.71 -3.38 -12.09
C PHE A 95 16.60 -4.74 -11.41
N VAL A 96 15.59 -4.91 -10.56
CA VAL A 96 15.29 -6.18 -9.91
C VAL A 96 13.80 -6.46 -10.09
N LEU A 97 13.47 -7.62 -10.62
CA LEU A 97 12.10 -8.12 -10.71
C LEU A 97 12.06 -9.52 -10.07
N GLU A 98 11.27 -9.66 -9.00
CA GLU A 98 11.08 -10.92 -8.29
C GLU A 98 9.63 -11.38 -8.46
N TYR A 99 9.50 -12.54 -9.11
CA TYR A 99 8.23 -13.17 -9.45
C TYR A 99 8.29 -14.70 -9.27
N PRO A 100 8.59 -15.21 -8.05
CA PRO A 100 8.64 -16.66 -7.81
C PRO A 100 7.26 -17.30 -7.99
N ASP A 101 7.23 -18.52 -8.55
CA ASP A 101 6.01 -19.34 -8.68
C ASP A 101 4.78 -18.61 -9.24
N ARG A 102 5.01 -17.69 -10.16
CA ARG A 102 3.99 -16.85 -10.78
C ARG A 102 3.31 -15.85 -9.83
N HIS A 103 3.99 -15.47 -8.76
CA HIS A 103 3.53 -14.50 -7.78
C HIS A 103 4.46 -13.28 -7.75
N PHE A 104 3.91 -12.09 -8.01
CA PHE A 104 4.69 -10.86 -7.93
C PHE A 104 5.06 -10.55 -6.49
N GLU A 105 6.36 -10.43 -6.24
CA GLU A 105 6.86 -10.08 -4.92
C GLU A 105 7.37 -8.65 -4.88
N ARG A 106 8.23 -8.28 -5.83
CA ARG A 106 8.71 -6.91 -5.96
C ARG A 106 9.29 -6.60 -7.34
N MET A 107 9.29 -5.31 -7.64
CA MET A 107 10.09 -4.69 -8.68
C MET A 107 10.85 -3.51 -8.07
N PHE A 108 12.12 -3.35 -8.38
CA PHE A 108 12.94 -2.23 -7.94
C PHE A 108 13.68 -1.64 -9.13
N ILE A 109 13.66 -0.31 -9.25
CA ILE A 109 14.30 0.43 -10.34
C ILE A 109 15.10 1.59 -9.76
N CYS A 110 16.37 1.66 -10.11
CA CYS A 110 17.24 2.80 -9.86
C CYS A 110 18.10 3.06 -11.09
N PHE A 111 17.95 4.22 -11.72
CA PHE A 111 18.69 4.51 -12.93
C PHE A 111 20.16 4.82 -12.62
N HIS A 112 21.10 4.46 -13.51
CA HIS A 112 22.51 4.80 -13.32
C HIS A 112 22.73 6.29 -13.10
N ALA A 113 22.06 7.15 -13.89
CA ALA A 113 22.12 8.60 -13.72
C ALA A 113 21.70 9.05 -12.31
N CYS A 114 20.70 8.39 -11.70
CA CYS A 114 20.29 8.66 -10.32
C CYS A 114 21.37 8.24 -9.32
N LEU A 115 22.02 7.10 -9.52
CA LEU A 115 23.15 6.65 -8.69
C LEU A 115 24.33 7.64 -8.76
N VAL A 116 24.68 8.09 -9.97
CA VAL A 116 25.75 9.07 -10.19
C VAL A 116 25.39 10.41 -9.55
N GLY A 117 24.17 10.91 -9.76
CA GLY A 117 23.70 12.17 -9.15
C GLY A 117 23.70 12.11 -7.63
N PHE A 118 23.32 10.96 -7.07
CA PHE A 118 23.38 10.74 -5.63
C PHE A 118 24.82 10.80 -5.11
N LYS A 119 25.73 10.02 -5.70
CA LYS A 119 27.14 9.97 -5.30
C LYS A 119 27.88 11.29 -5.48
N SER A 120 27.48 12.09 -6.48
CA SER A 120 28.22 13.29 -6.87
C SER A 120 27.84 14.54 -6.07
N GLY A 121 26.67 14.58 -5.44
CA GLY A 121 26.24 15.82 -4.77
C GLY A 121 24.99 15.75 -3.91
N CYS A 122 24.41 14.56 -3.70
CA CYS A 122 23.30 14.42 -2.76
C CYS A 122 23.81 14.09 -1.35
N ARG A 123 23.01 14.45 -0.35
CA ARG A 123 23.26 14.09 1.04
C ARG A 123 23.02 12.60 1.24
N SER A 124 23.83 11.96 2.07
CA SER A 124 23.67 10.55 2.47
C SER A 124 22.50 10.33 3.43
N LEU A 125 21.32 10.85 3.09
CA LEU A 125 20.07 10.70 3.82
C LEU A 125 18.94 10.37 2.84
N LEU A 126 18.35 9.18 3.01
CA LEU A 126 17.30 8.65 2.16
C LEU A 126 15.95 8.77 2.87
N PHE A 127 14.99 9.39 2.19
CA PHE A 127 13.60 9.47 2.59
C PHE A 127 12.80 8.47 1.76
N ILE A 128 12.09 7.57 2.41
CA ILE A 128 11.23 6.60 1.72
C ILE A 128 9.79 6.88 2.10
N ASP A 129 8.94 7.00 1.10
CA ASP A 129 7.49 7.05 1.26
C ASP A 129 6.80 5.99 0.39
N GLY A 130 5.63 5.56 0.82
CA GLY A 130 4.86 4.50 0.18
C GLY A 130 3.43 4.94 -0.10
N THR A 131 2.97 4.73 -1.34
CA THR A 131 1.57 4.91 -1.71
C THR A 131 0.95 3.59 -2.13
N HIS A 132 -0.29 3.34 -1.70
CA HIS A 132 -1.01 2.13 -2.09
C HIS A 132 -1.47 2.22 -3.55
N ILE A 133 -1.11 1.21 -4.33
CA ILE A 133 -1.58 1.12 -5.71
C ILE A 133 -3.05 0.69 -5.70
N LEU A 134 -3.89 1.50 -6.35
CA LEU A 134 -5.36 1.34 -6.36
C LEU A 134 -5.84 0.53 -7.58
N ASN A 135 -5.18 -0.60 -7.88
CA ASN A 135 -5.61 -1.52 -8.93
C ASN A 135 -5.90 -2.92 -8.36
N ARG A 136 -6.22 -3.89 -9.24
CA ARG A 136 -6.56 -5.27 -8.84
C ARG A 136 -5.40 -6.02 -8.18
N TYR A 137 -4.17 -5.72 -8.59
CA TYR A 137 -2.94 -6.32 -8.08
C TYR A 137 -2.57 -5.73 -6.72
N GLY A 138 -3.04 -4.51 -6.46
CA GLY A 138 -2.68 -3.78 -5.25
C GLY A 138 -1.18 -3.50 -5.24
N GLY A 139 -0.58 -3.71 -4.08
CA GLY A 139 0.81 -3.36 -3.83
C GLY A 139 1.00 -1.99 -3.20
N VAL A 140 2.26 -1.71 -2.87
CA VAL A 140 2.74 -0.41 -2.40
C VAL A 140 3.82 0.05 -3.36
N MET A 141 3.64 1.22 -3.94
CA MET A 141 4.69 1.92 -4.67
C MET A 141 5.53 2.70 -3.67
N LEU A 142 6.78 2.31 -3.50
CA LEU A 142 7.79 2.95 -2.68
C LEU A 142 8.57 3.94 -3.55
N SER A 143 8.79 5.15 -3.04
CA SER A 143 9.68 6.14 -3.65
C SER A 143 10.78 6.48 -2.67
N ALA A 144 12.02 6.37 -3.12
CA ALA A 144 13.21 6.69 -2.36
C ALA A 144 13.78 8.02 -2.88
N VAL A 145 13.72 9.04 -2.04
CA VAL A 145 14.09 10.42 -2.35
C VAL A 145 15.26 10.83 -1.48
N VAL A 146 16.21 11.56 -2.04
CA VAL A 146 17.34 12.15 -1.31
C VAL A 146 17.28 13.67 -1.44
N LEU A 147 18.05 14.38 -0.62
CA LEU A 147 18.22 15.82 -0.77
C LEU A 147 19.51 16.11 -1.53
N ASN A 148 19.43 16.95 -2.55
CA ASN A 148 20.61 17.48 -3.23
C ASN A 148 21.29 18.56 -2.35
N ALA A 149 22.42 19.11 -2.83
CA ALA A 149 23.14 20.18 -2.14
C ALA A 149 22.27 21.42 -1.82
N GLU A 150 21.29 21.71 -2.67
CA GLU A 150 20.38 22.85 -2.56
C GLU A 150 19.11 22.57 -1.74
N ASN A 151 19.05 21.44 -1.01
CA ASN A 151 17.85 20.96 -0.32
C ASN A 151 16.66 20.64 -1.23
N GLY A 152 16.87 20.53 -2.54
CA GLY A 152 15.88 20.01 -3.48
C GLY A 152 15.73 18.50 -3.34
N MET A 153 14.49 18.02 -3.47
CA MET A 153 14.20 16.59 -3.53
C MET A 153 14.69 16.00 -4.86
N PHE A 154 15.43 14.90 -4.77
CA PHE A 154 15.95 14.16 -5.92
C PHE A 154 15.49 12.70 -5.82
N LEU A 155 14.79 12.20 -6.84
CA LEU A 155 14.33 10.82 -6.86
C LEU A 155 15.52 9.89 -7.15
N LEU A 156 15.86 9.04 -6.18
CA LEU A 156 16.93 8.05 -6.32
C LEU A 156 16.42 6.77 -6.96
N ALA A 157 15.33 6.22 -6.43
CA ALA A 157 14.80 4.94 -6.85
C ALA A 157 13.30 4.85 -6.55
N PHE A 158 12.63 3.89 -7.18
CA PHE A 158 11.30 3.48 -6.77
C PHE A 158 11.18 1.96 -6.79
N ALA A 159 10.25 1.45 -5.99
CA ALA A 159 9.96 0.03 -5.92
C ALA A 159 8.44 -0.18 -5.95
N ILE A 160 8.01 -1.31 -6.48
CA ILE A 160 6.65 -1.81 -6.29
C ILE A 160 6.78 -3.09 -5.49
N VAL A 161 6.10 -3.18 -4.36
CA VAL A 161 6.11 -4.38 -3.50
C VAL A 161 4.69 -4.89 -3.30
N ASP A 162 4.55 -6.20 -3.10
CA ASP A 162 3.26 -6.81 -2.79
C ASP A 162 2.64 -6.18 -1.52
N ARG A 163 1.31 -6.03 -1.54
CA ARG A 163 0.51 -5.42 -0.47
C ARG A 163 0.70 -6.15 0.86
N ALA A 164 0.85 -7.48 0.82
CA ALA A 164 1.04 -8.28 2.03
C ALA A 164 2.33 -7.96 2.77
N LYS A 165 3.31 -7.34 2.08
CA LYS A 165 4.60 -7.00 2.69
C LYS A 165 4.56 -5.64 3.40
N GLY A 166 3.66 -4.71 3.06
CA GLY A 166 3.60 -3.40 3.71
C GLY A 166 4.88 -2.55 3.51
N LEU A 167 4.90 -1.33 4.06
CA LEU A 167 6.02 -0.39 3.90
C LEU A 167 7.30 -0.90 4.59
N THR A 168 7.20 -1.31 5.86
CA THR A 168 8.36 -1.71 6.68
C THR A 168 9.11 -2.91 6.08
N LYS A 169 8.41 -3.98 5.72
CA LYS A 169 9.01 -5.14 5.05
C LYS A 169 9.50 -4.78 3.65
N GLY A 170 8.77 -3.94 2.91
CA GLY A 170 9.16 -3.49 1.57
C GLY A 170 10.49 -2.73 1.58
N VAL A 171 10.68 -1.84 2.55
CA VAL A 171 11.94 -1.12 2.79
C VAL A 171 13.06 -2.08 3.17
N ARG A 172 12.84 -2.94 4.18
CA ARG A 172 13.85 -3.92 4.64
C ARG A 172 14.27 -4.88 3.51
N THR A 173 13.34 -5.28 2.66
CA THR A 173 13.62 -6.15 1.51
C THR A 173 14.43 -5.42 0.43
N SER A 174 14.11 -4.15 0.16
CA SER A 174 14.74 -3.36 -0.91
C SER A 174 16.07 -2.75 -0.49
N PHE A 175 16.24 -2.44 0.79
CA PHE A 175 17.41 -1.79 1.38
C PHE A 175 17.84 -2.51 2.68
N PRO A 176 18.31 -3.77 2.59
CA PRO A 176 18.56 -4.61 3.77
C PRO A 176 19.66 -4.07 4.69
N ASN A 177 20.60 -3.31 4.15
CA ASN A 177 21.74 -2.75 4.90
C ASN A 177 21.51 -1.30 5.37
N ALA A 178 20.32 -0.73 5.14
CA ALA A 178 20.04 0.65 5.54
C ALA A 178 19.64 0.71 7.02
N THR A 179 20.24 1.66 7.76
CA THR A 179 19.70 2.08 9.05
C THR A 179 18.40 2.83 8.81
N ASN A 180 17.28 2.27 9.27
CA ASN A 180 15.96 2.84 9.02
C ASN A 180 15.49 3.64 10.22
N GLY A 181 14.94 4.82 9.96
CA GLY A 181 14.27 5.65 10.96
C GLY A 181 12.86 6.01 10.48
N TYR A 182 11.93 6.14 11.41
CA TYR A 182 10.58 6.61 11.09
C TYR A 182 10.54 8.14 11.06
N CYS A 183 9.73 8.69 10.15
CA CYS A 183 9.44 10.12 10.16
C CYS A 183 8.88 10.54 11.53
N LEU A 184 9.39 11.64 12.11
CA LEU A 184 8.94 12.14 13.41
C LEU A 184 7.42 12.35 13.46
N ARG A 185 6.80 12.81 12.35
CA ARG A 185 5.33 12.93 12.25
C ARG A 185 4.63 11.59 12.46
N TYR A 186 5.13 10.53 11.81
CA TYR A 186 4.59 9.19 11.97
C TYR A 186 4.79 8.66 13.40
N LEU A 187 5.97 8.89 13.98
CA LEU A 187 6.23 8.55 15.39
C LEU A 187 5.26 9.27 16.32
N LYS A 188 5.05 10.57 16.16
CA LYS A 188 4.11 11.37 16.97
C LYS A 188 2.68 10.86 16.87
N GLU A 189 2.18 10.56 15.67
CA GLU A 189 0.82 10.05 15.48
C GLU A 189 0.62 8.69 16.15
N ASN A 190 1.62 7.80 16.12
CA ASN A 190 1.53 6.51 16.81
C ASN A 190 1.78 6.62 18.31
N PHE A 191 2.66 7.54 18.73
CA PHE A 191 2.92 7.81 20.13
C PHE A 191 1.68 8.33 20.85
N LYS A 192 0.89 9.23 20.22
CA LYS A 192 -0.40 9.70 20.74
C LYS A 192 -1.33 8.56 21.16
N LYS A 193 -1.34 7.46 20.39
CA LYS A 193 -2.17 6.26 20.66
C LYS A 193 -1.67 5.46 21.86
N LYS A 194 -0.45 5.71 22.36
CA LYS A 194 0.12 5.07 23.54
C LYS A 194 -0.09 5.87 24.82
N LEU A 195 -0.66 7.06 24.73
CA LEU A 195 -0.89 7.98 25.85
C LEU A 195 -2.27 7.80 26.50
N ASP A 196 -2.89 6.62 26.35
CA ASP A 196 -4.20 6.33 26.94
C ASP A 196 -4.16 6.45 28.46
N GLY A 197 -5.21 7.04 29.04
CA GLY A 197 -5.32 7.26 30.49
C GLY A 197 -4.64 8.52 31.03
N LEU A 198 -3.92 9.28 30.20
CA LEU A 198 -3.29 10.54 30.61
C LEU A 198 -4.18 11.77 30.39
N SER A 199 -4.00 12.78 31.23
CA SER A 199 -4.67 14.09 31.06
C SER A 199 -4.18 14.83 29.80
N ALA A 200 -4.96 15.79 29.32
CA ALA A 200 -4.60 16.57 28.13
C ALA A 200 -3.25 17.29 28.30
N ALA A 201 -3.00 17.89 29.47
CA ALA A 201 -1.73 18.56 29.77
C ALA A 201 -0.54 17.59 29.78
N GLN A 202 -0.72 16.38 30.32
CA GLN A 202 0.33 15.35 30.29
C GLN A 202 0.61 14.88 28.85
N LYS A 203 -0.43 14.69 28.03
CA LYS A 203 -0.27 14.31 26.63
C LYS A 203 0.50 15.36 25.84
N GLU A 204 0.18 16.63 26.03
CA GLU A 204 0.88 17.75 25.40
C GLU A 204 2.35 17.83 25.85
N LYS A 205 2.60 17.71 27.16
CA LYS A 205 3.96 17.65 27.72
C LYS A 205 4.76 16.49 27.11
N MET A 206 4.18 15.30 27.00
CA MET A 206 4.87 14.14 26.43
C MET A 206 5.20 14.30 24.95
N LEU A 207 4.32 14.93 24.16
CA LEU A 207 4.62 15.23 22.76
C LEU A 207 5.75 16.26 22.63
N SER A 208 5.77 17.27 23.51
CA SER A 208 6.86 18.26 23.57
C SER A 208 8.20 17.63 23.98
N LEU A 209 8.19 16.71 24.95
CA LEU A 209 9.38 15.94 25.33
C LEU A 209 9.88 15.05 24.18
N LEU A 210 8.97 14.41 23.44
CA LEU A 210 9.32 13.62 22.27
C LEU A 210 9.93 14.47 21.15
N ASP A 211 9.37 15.67 20.90
CA ASP A 211 9.97 16.63 19.96
C ASP A 211 11.37 17.05 20.42
N SER A 212 11.52 17.40 21.71
CA SER A 212 12.79 17.82 22.29
C SER A 212 13.85 16.71 22.22
N ALA A 213 13.45 15.45 22.45
CA ALA A 213 14.30 14.29 22.27
C ALA A 213 14.72 14.13 20.80
N ALA A 214 13.79 14.23 19.85
CA ALA A 214 14.08 14.06 18.44
C ALA A 214 15.05 15.12 17.87
N TYR A 215 15.05 16.33 18.43
CA TYR A 215 15.95 17.41 18.05
C TYR A 215 17.16 17.57 18.98
N ALA A 216 17.35 16.66 19.95
CA ALA A 216 18.48 16.71 20.86
C ALA A 216 19.80 16.53 20.10
N LEU A 217 20.74 17.47 20.30
CA LEU A 217 22.05 17.45 19.64
C LEU A 217 23.08 16.58 20.40
N GLN A 218 22.77 16.24 21.66
CA GLN A 218 23.63 15.44 22.52
C GLN A 218 22.89 14.23 23.06
N ILE A 219 23.59 13.09 23.13
CA ILE A 219 23.04 11.84 23.68
C ILE A 219 22.58 12.02 25.13
N SER A 220 23.28 12.81 25.93
CA SER A 220 22.89 13.12 27.32
C SER A 220 21.54 13.83 27.41
N GLN A 221 21.28 14.80 26.54
CA GLN A 221 20.01 15.52 26.47
C GLN A 221 18.88 14.58 26.02
N PHE A 222 19.14 13.77 24.99
CA PHE A 222 18.21 12.74 24.53
C PHE A 222 17.81 11.81 25.68
N ILE A 223 18.80 11.26 26.41
CA ILE A 223 18.56 10.37 27.56
C ILE A 223 17.75 11.09 28.65
N GLY A 224 18.04 12.37 28.93
CA GLY A 224 17.27 13.17 29.87
C GLY A 224 15.79 13.26 29.50
N TYR A 225 15.47 13.62 28.26
CA TYR A 225 14.08 13.69 27.79
C TYR A 225 13.37 12.33 27.79
N ILE A 226 14.07 11.24 27.44
CA ILE A 226 13.51 9.89 27.54
C ILE A 226 13.23 9.51 29.00
N SER A 227 14.08 9.90 29.94
CA SER A 227 13.85 9.72 31.37
C SER A 227 12.59 10.47 31.85
N ASP A 228 12.41 11.73 31.44
CA ASP A 228 11.21 12.51 31.77
C ASP A 228 9.93 11.87 31.22
N ILE A 229 10.00 11.28 30.01
CA ILE A 229 8.88 10.51 29.43
C ILE A 229 8.58 9.27 30.28
N ARG A 230 9.61 8.54 30.72
CA ARG A 230 9.47 7.34 31.56
C ARG A 230 8.80 7.64 32.89
N GLU A 231 9.12 8.78 33.51
CA GLU A 231 8.49 9.21 34.76
C GLU A 231 6.98 9.47 34.61
N ILE A 232 6.55 10.00 33.46
CA ILE A 232 5.13 10.24 33.19
C ILE A 232 4.41 8.93 32.80
N SER A 233 5.06 8.12 31.96
CA SER A 233 4.51 6.84 31.51
C SER A 233 5.62 5.88 31.08
N SER A 234 5.86 4.87 31.91
CA SER A 234 6.78 3.76 31.60
C SER A 234 6.39 3.06 30.31
N LYS A 235 5.08 2.78 30.12
CA LYS A 235 4.53 2.14 28.92
C LYS A 235 4.84 2.91 27.64
N ALA A 236 4.76 4.25 27.67
CA ALA A 236 5.06 5.07 26.50
C ALA A 236 6.57 5.09 26.20
N CYS A 237 7.42 5.09 27.24
CA CYS A 237 8.86 4.97 27.11
C CYS A 237 9.29 3.62 26.52
N GLU A 238 8.74 2.51 27.03
CA GLU A 238 9.01 1.17 26.51
C GLU A 238 8.69 1.06 25.01
N TRP A 239 7.64 1.73 24.55
CA TRP A 239 7.30 1.78 23.13
C TRP A 239 8.36 2.49 22.27
N ILE A 240 8.98 3.57 22.80
CA ILE A 240 10.07 4.27 22.11
C ILE A 240 11.32 3.37 22.06
N GLU A 241 11.65 2.69 23.16
CA GLU A 241 12.88 1.89 23.30
C GLU A 241 12.84 0.56 22.54
N CYS A 242 11.67 -0.09 22.45
CA CYS A 242 11.48 -1.32 21.67
C CYS A 242 11.41 -1.09 20.14
N GLY A 243 11.91 0.06 19.66
CA GLY A 243 12.11 0.31 18.24
C GLY A 243 10.89 0.84 17.49
N SER A 244 9.81 1.22 18.18
CA SER A 244 8.57 1.70 17.52
C SER A 244 8.08 0.78 16.39
N ASP A 245 8.45 -0.51 16.40
CA ASP A 245 8.04 -1.48 15.38
C ASP A 245 6.55 -1.73 15.57
N ILE A 246 5.74 -1.15 14.67
CA ILE A 246 4.26 -1.11 14.74
C ILE A 246 3.64 -2.30 13.99
N ASP A 247 4.43 -3.32 13.61
CA ASP A 247 3.90 -4.53 12.96
C ASP A 247 3.28 -5.52 13.98
N HIS A 248 2.39 -5.01 14.84
CA HIS A 248 1.41 -5.75 15.65
C HIS A 248 -0.01 -5.23 15.40
#